data_AF-V4P8M9-F1
#
_entry.id   AF-V4P8M9-F1
#
_cell.length_a   1.000
_cell.length_b   1.000
_cell.length_c   1.000
_cell.angle_alpha   90.00
_cell.angle_beta   90.00
_cell.angle_gamma   90.00
#
_symmetry.space_group_name_H-M   'P 1'
#
loop_
_entity.id
_entity.type
_entity.pdbx_description
1 polymer ?
#
loop_
_entity_poly.entity_id
_entity_poly.type
_entity_poly.pdbx_seq_one_letter_code
_entity_poly.pdbx_strand_id
1 'polypeptide(L)'
;MGIRLYDSAWVVVEGLEQPLQVRKDPRNPAAFNVGDHQYDIDGRPIKNLDLVPRITAIHSLQSAREAGLRIHYDGNADPAI
;
A
#
# COMPACT_ATOMS: atom_id res chain seq x y z
N MET A 1 -1.75 5.48 18.63
CA MET A 1 -1.42 4.24 17.89
C MET A 1 -0.91 4.64 16.52
N GLY A 2 0.33 4.30 16.18
CA GLY A 2 0.94 4.64 14.89
C GLY A 2 0.65 3.58 13.84
N ILE A 3 0.38 4.02 12.61
CA ILE A 3 0.23 3.18 11.43
C ILE A 3 1.63 2.77 10.99
N ARG A 4 1.96 1.47 10.99
CA ARG A 4 3.22 0.97 10.42
C ARG A 4 2.94 0.20 9.14
N LEU A 5 3.45 0.70 8.03
CA LEU A 5 3.38 0.05 6.73
C LEU A 5 4.34 -1.14 6.67
N TYR A 6 3.89 -2.20 6.02
CA TYR A 6 4.70 -3.36 5.69
C TYR A 6 4.31 -3.89 4.32
N ASP A 7 5.22 -4.66 3.73
CA ASP A 7 5.03 -5.21 2.40
C ASP A 7 3.75 -6.07 2.33
N SER A 8 3.02 -5.95 1.22
CA SER A 8 1.78 -6.70 0.96
C SER A 8 0.60 -6.38 1.89
N ALA A 9 0.71 -5.34 2.73
CA ALA A 9 -0.44 -4.80 3.45
C ALA A 9 -1.43 -4.14 2.50
N TRP A 10 -2.67 -3.98 2.93
CA TRP A 10 -3.65 -3.14 2.25
C TRP A 10 -3.95 -1.94 3.12
N VAL A 11 -4.12 -0.77 2.53
CA VAL A 11 -4.40 0.45 3.26
C VAL A 11 -5.62 1.15 2.69
N VAL A 12 -6.48 1.61 3.60
CA VAL A 12 -7.60 2.47 3.26
C VAL A 12 -7.08 3.90 3.28
N VAL A 13 -7.38 4.59 2.20
CA VAL A 13 -6.86 5.91 1.91
C VAL A 13 -8.05 6.85 1.83
N GLU A 14 -7.95 8.02 2.46
CA GLU A 14 -9.04 8.98 2.53
C GLU A 14 -9.45 9.44 1.13
N GLY A 15 -10.74 9.32 0.80
CA GLY A 15 -11.26 9.65 -0.53
C GLY A 15 -11.19 8.51 -1.56
N LEU A 16 -10.61 7.36 -1.21
CA LEU A 16 -10.66 6.15 -2.04
C LEU A 16 -11.59 5.11 -1.40
N GLU A 17 -12.58 4.65 -2.17
CA GLU A 17 -13.56 3.65 -1.70
C GLU A 17 -12.96 2.24 -1.59
N GLN A 18 -11.88 1.99 -2.33
CA GLN A 18 -11.20 0.70 -2.34
C GLN A 18 -9.85 0.79 -1.62
N PRO A 19 -9.54 -0.16 -0.71
CA PRO A 19 -8.21 -0.28 -0.14
C PRO A 19 -7.18 -0.45 -1.26
N LEU A 20 -5.98 0.08 -1.05
CA LEU A 20 -4.86 -0.06 -1.98
C LEU A 20 -3.77 -0.94 -1.39
N GLN A 21 -3.15 -1.76 -2.24
CA GLN A 21 -2.05 -2.61 -1.81
C GLN A 21 -0.76 -1.79 -1.66
N VAL A 22 -0.09 -2.01 -0.54
CA VAL A 22 1.22 -1.48 -0.21
C VAL A 22 2.28 -2.35 -0.87
N ARG A 23 3.16 -1.72 -1.65
CA ARG A 23 4.34 -2.34 -2.25
C ARG A 23 5.58 -1.62 -1.77
N LYS A 24 6.55 -2.34 -1.24
CA LYS A 24 7.82 -1.73 -0.86
C LYS A 24 8.55 -1.21 -2.10
N ASP A 25 9.09 0.01 -2.03
CA ASP A 25 9.86 0.55 -3.15
C ASP A 25 11.25 -0.12 -3.21
N PRO A 26 11.66 -0.66 -4.37
CA PRO A 26 12.94 -1.34 -4.50
C PRO A 26 14.14 -0.38 -4.50
N ARG A 27 13.94 0.91 -4.75
CA ARG A 27 14.99 1.94 -4.76
C ARG A 27 15.12 2.62 -3.40
N ASN A 28 14.05 2.70 -2.62
CA ASN A 28 14.06 3.27 -1.28
C ASN A 28 13.38 2.33 -0.26
N PRO A 29 14.15 1.66 0.62
CA PRO A 29 13.60 0.68 1.56
C PRO A 29 12.76 1.29 2.68
N ALA A 30 12.81 2.61 2.88
CA ALA A 30 11.93 3.33 3.81
C ALA A 30 10.63 3.81 3.15
N ALA A 31 10.53 3.72 1.82
CA ALA A 31 9.36 4.13 1.06
C ALA A 31 8.49 2.94 0.66
N PHE A 32 7.19 3.19 0.70
CA PHE A 32 6.14 2.25 0.35
C PHE A 32 5.21 2.91 -0.67
N ASN A 33 5.06 2.27 -1.81
CA ASN A 33 4.17 2.68 -2.88
C ASN A 33 2.77 2.13 -2.61
N VAL A 34 1.78 3.00 -2.67
CA VAL A 34 0.36 2.69 -2.47
C VAL A 34 -0.40 3.32 -3.63
N GLY A 35 -0.73 2.52 -4.64
CA GLY A 35 -1.20 3.04 -5.93
C GLY A 35 -0.15 3.93 -6.59
N ASP A 36 -0.51 5.18 -6.89
CA ASP A 36 0.38 6.19 -7.50
C ASP A 36 1.14 7.05 -6.46
N HIS A 37 0.87 6.84 -5.17
CA HIS A 37 1.39 7.65 -4.09
C HIS A 37 2.46 6.90 -3.27
N GLN A 38 3.33 7.65 -2.61
CA GLN A 38 4.47 7.11 -1.87
C GLN A 38 4.47 7.59 -0.42
N TYR A 39 4.54 6.62 0.50
CA TYR A 39 4.44 6.82 1.94
C TYR A 39 5.66 6.25 2.65
N ASP A 40 5.97 6.80 3.81
CA ASP A 40 6.99 6.33 4.73
C ASP A 40 6.47 5.16 5.56
N ILE A 41 7.37 4.42 6.22
CA ILE A 41 7.01 3.32 7.13
C ILE A 41 5.97 3.73 8.17
N ASP A 42 5.94 4.99 8.60
CA ASP A 42 4.96 5.52 9.55
C ASP A 42 3.60 5.92 8.90
N GLY A 43 3.39 5.58 7.61
CA GLY A 43 2.17 5.89 6.86
C GLY A 43 2.04 7.37 6.49
N ARG A 44 3.15 8.12 6.49
CA ARG A 44 3.18 9.54 6.13
C ARG A 44 3.55 9.73 4.67
N PRO A 45 2.93 10.66 3.93
CA PRO A 45 3.32 10.93 2.55
C PRO A 45 4.78 11.44 2.48
N ILE A 46 5.60 10.86 1.59
CA ILE A 46 7.01 11.26 1.41
C ILE A 46 7.13 12.45 0.45
N LYS A 47 6.23 12.55 -0.54
CA LYS A 47 6.18 13.69 -1.46
C LYS A 47 5.19 14.74 -0.95
N ASN A 48 5.61 16.01 -0.96
CA ASN A 48 4.76 17.20 -0.85
C ASN A 48 3.90 17.41 -2.11
N LEU A 49 3.27 16.35 -2.60
CA LEU A 49 2.14 16.52 -3.51
C LEU A 49 0.96 16.86 -2.61
N ASP A 50 0.44 18.08 -2.75
CA ASP A 50 -0.69 18.63 -1.97
C ASP A 50 -1.94 17.74 -1.97
N LEU A 51 -1.96 16.76 -2.89
CA LEU A 51 -3.05 15.82 -3.13
C LEU A 51 -2.74 14.38 -2.71
N VAL A 52 -1.77 14.12 -1.83
CA VAL A 52 -1.58 12.75 -1.32
C VAL A 52 -2.60 12.48 -0.20
N PRO A 53 -3.60 11.63 -0.46
CA PRO A 53 -4.61 11.31 0.54
C PRO A 53 -4.02 10.61 1.77
N ARG A 54 -4.64 10.81 2.93
CA ARG A 54 -4.14 10.24 4.19
C ARG A 54 -4.55 8.78 4.33
N ILE A 55 -3.65 7.92 4.83
CA ILE A 55 -4.01 6.56 5.22
C ILE A 55 -4.86 6.62 6.50
N THR A 56 -6.07 6.10 6.43
CA THR A 56 -7.03 6.07 7.54
C THR A 56 -7.03 4.74 8.27
N ALA A 57 -6.78 3.63 7.56
CA ALA A 57 -6.73 2.29 8.14
C ALA A 57 -5.73 1.38 7.41
N ILE A 58 -5.21 0.37 8.11
CA ILE A 58 -4.42 -0.72 7.52
C ILE A 58 -5.20 -2.02 7.68
N HIS A 59 -5.39 -2.74 6.59
CA HIS A 59 -5.77 -4.13 6.56
C HIS A 59 -4.53 -5.00 6.42
N SER A 60 -4.35 -5.90 7.37
CA SER A 60 -3.36 -6.98 7.25
C SER A 60 -3.72 -7.92 6.12
N LEU A 61 -2.74 -8.65 5.59
CA LEU A 61 -2.95 -9.68 4.56
C LEU A 61 -4.09 -10.63 4.92
N GLN A 62 -4.19 -11.02 6.20
CA GLN A 62 -5.24 -11.89 6.72
C GLN A 62 -6.61 -11.22 6.63
N SER A 63 -6.77 -10.00 7.16
CA SER A 63 -8.02 -9.24 7.10
C SER A 63 -8.44 -8.86 5.68
N ALA A 64 -7.48 -8.58 4.79
CA ALA A 64 -7.76 -8.33 3.39
C ALA A 64 -8.35 -9.58 2.71
N ARG A 65 -7.79 -10.77 2.98
CA ARG A 65 -8.33 -12.05 2.49
C ARG A 65 -9.72 -12.32 3.05
N GLU A 66 -9.97 -12.03 4.32
CA GLU A 66 -11.29 -12.18 4.96
C GLU A 66 -12.32 -11.22 4.36
N ALA A 67 -11.90 -10.01 3.99
CA ALA A 67 -12.73 -9.02 3.30
C ALA A 67 -12.88 -9.29 1.79
N GLY A 68 -12.34 -10.41 1.27
CA GLY A 68 -12.44 -10.77 -0.15
C GLY A 68 -11.53 -9.95 -1.07
N LEU A 69 -10.61 -9.14 -0.53
CA LEU A 69 -9.62 -8.42 -1.31
C LEU A 69 -8.60 -9.41 -1.86
N ARG A 70 -8.59 -9.55 -3.18
CA ARG A 70 -7.61 -10.35 -3.90
C ARG A 70 -6.28 -9.62 -3.86
N ILE A 71 -5.34 -10.16 -3.10
CA ILE A 71 -3.92 -9.77 -3.15
C ILE A 71 -3.41 -10.08 -4.56
N HIS A 72 -3.26 -9.06 -5.41
CA HIS A 72 -2.50 -9.22 -6.65
C HIS A 72 -1.01 -9.20 -6.28
N TYR A 73 -0.54 -10.33 -5.77
CA TYR A 73 0.90 -10.57 -5.66
C TYR A 73 1.40 -10.83 -7.07
N ASP A 74 1.66 -9.76 -7.83
CA ASP A 74 2.42 -9.82 -9.07
C ASP A 74 3.87 -10.16 -8.72
N GLY A 75 4.09 -11.44 -8.42
CA GLY A 75 5.39 -12.04 -8.14
C GLY A 75 5.96 -12.77 -9.35
N ASN A 76 5.23 -12.86 -10.46
CA ASN A 76 5.72 -13.45 -11.70
C ASN A 76 4.76 -13.16 -12.87
N ALA A 77 5.18 -12.31 -13.79
CA ALA A 77 4.68 -12.36 -15.16
C ALA A 77 5.89 -12.46 -16.09
N ASP A 78 6.63 -13.56 -15.96
CA ASP A 78 7.46 -14.12 -17.02
C ASP A 78 6.61 -14.20 -18.31
N PRO A 79 6.92 -13.45 -19.38
CA PRO A 79 6.31 -13.67 -20.68
C PRO A 79 7.17 -14.69 -21.42
N ALA A 80 6.99 -15.98 -21.13
CA ALA A 80 7.58 -17.06 -21.92
C ALA A 80 6.46 -17.95 -22.48
N ILE A 81 5.97 -17.53 -23.65
CA ILE A 81 5.29 -18.39 -24.62
C ILE A 81 6.35 -19.22 -25.33
#